data_AF-A0A914ZBW8-F1
#
_entry.id   AF-A0A914ZBW8-F1
#
_cell.length_a   1.000
_cell.length_b   1.000
_cell.length_c   1.000
_cell.angle_alpha   90.00
_cell.angle_beta   90.00
_cell.angle_gamma   90.00
#
_symmetry.space_group_name_H-M   'P 1'
#
loop_
_entity.id
_entity.type
_entity.pdbx_description
1 polymer ?
#
loop_
_entity_poly.entity_id
_entity_poly.type
_entity_poly.pdbx_seq_one_letter_code
_entity_poly.pdbx_strand_id
1 'polypeptide(L)'
;MLKFVLQKKLSNTQWIALILLIIGVSDVQLQYQPPQPVSGYLEQNPLLGFSAAITMCFTSAFAGVYMENILKKSSVNVWMQNIRLALFGLIIAAGSMLYKDYGTIRDDGFFRGFDSLVWIMTFTNSIGGLLIAVVIKYADNIMKAYAQSTAIIGAALGSWILFDFIPNGLFLFGTFLVTASIVIYNKHPYQESTSDKNYVLLNEEKINKV
;
A
#
# COMPACT_ATOMS: atom_id res chain seq x y z
N MET A 1 7.03 14.93 -2.82
CA MET A 1 6.85 14.74 -1.36
C MET A 1 8.04 14.06 -0.69
N LEU A 2 8.54 12.92 -1.17
CA LEU A 2 9.65 12.17 -0.55
C LEU A 2 10.91 13.04 -0.29
N LYS A 3 11.32 13.85 -1.28
CA LYS A 3 12.46 14.78 -1.17
C LYS A 3 12.26 15.90 -0.14
N PHE A 4 11.02 16.31 0.11
CA PHE A 4 10.68 17.37 1.05
C PHE A 4 10.48 16.85 2.49
N VAL A 5 9.94 15.63 2.66
CA VAL A 5 9.59 15.09 3.98
C VAL A 5 10.66 14.14 4.55
N LEU A 6 11.30 13.33 3.71
CA LEU A 6 12.32 12.34 4.09
C LEU A 6 13.74 12.74 3.66
N GLN A 7 13.93 13.89 3.00
CA GLN A 7 15.22 14.38 2.46
C GLN A 7 16.02 13.38 1.60
N LYS A 8 15.39 12.29 1.15
CA LYS A 8 16.04 11.28 0.30
C LYS A 8 16.26 11.81 -1.11
N LYS A 9 17.50 11.73 -1.61
CA LYS A 9 17.86 12.08 -3.00
C LYS A 9 17.91 10.80 -3.84
N LEU A 10 17.00 10.67 -4.80
CA LEU A 10 16.99 9.57 -5.77
C LEU A 10 17.91 9.88 -6.95
N SER A 11 18.64 8.88 -7.43
CA SER A 11 19.46 9.01 -8.65
C SER A 11 18.59 9.03 -9.91
N ASN A 12 19.14 9.53 -11.02
CA ASN A 12 18.43 9.53 -12.31
C ASN A 12 18.07 8.10 -12.76
N THR A 13 18.93 7.11 -12.48
CA THR A 13 18.66 5.70 -12.78
C THR A 13 17.50 5.13 -11.95
N GLN A 14 17.37 5.54 -10.70
CA GLN A 14 16.24 5.15 -9.85
C GLN A 14 14.92 5.76 -10.34
N TRP A 15 14.94 7.00 -10.85
CA TRP A 15 13.76 7.60 -11.49
C TRP A 15 13.31 6.83 -12.73
N ILE A 16 14.25 6.40 -13.57
CA ILE A 16 13.94 5.56 -14.73
C ILE A 16 13.33 4.24 -14.29
N ALA A 17 13.90 3.58 -13.27
CA ALA A 17 13.33 2.35 -12.71
C ALA A 17 11.89 2.57 -12.21
N LEU A 18 11.61 3.66 -11.50
CA LEU A 18 10.27 3.97 -11.01
C LEU A 18 9.27 4.21 -12.15
N ILE A 19 9.67 4.88 -13.23
CA ILE A 19 8.82 5.08 -14.41
C ILE A 19 8.51 3.72 -15.07
N LEU A 20 9.52 2.86 -15.23
CA LEU A 20 9.32 1.50 -15.75
C LEU A 20 8.38 0.68 -14.88
N LEU A 21 8.47 0.82 -13.54
CA LEU A 21 7.55 0.17 -12.61
C LEU A 21 6.11 0.64 -12.84
N ILE A 22 5.89 1.95 -12.98
CA ILE A 22 4.56 2.53 -13.20
C ILE A 22 3.95 1.97 -14.49
N ILE A 23 4.73 1.96 -15.58
CA ILE A 23 4.26 1.44 -16.87
C ILE A 23 3.93 -0.04 -16.75
N GLY A 24 4.84 -0.84 -16.19
CA GLY A 24 4.66 -2.29 -16.07
C GLY A 24 3.47 -2.67 -15.19
N VAL A 25 3.30 -2.02 -14.04
CA VAL A 25 2.14 -2.25 -13.16
C VAL A 25 0.84 -1.81 -13.82
N SER A 26 0.84 -0.68 -14.53
CA SER A 26 -0.36 -0.22 -15.24
C SER A 26 -0.79 -1.24 -16.29
N ASP A 27 0.16 -1.78 -17.06
CA ASP A 27 -0.12 -2.79 -18.08
C ASP A 27 -0.67 -4.10 -17.49
N VAL A 28 -0.07 -4.58 -16.39
CA VAL A 28 -0.57 -5.75 -15.65
C VAL A 28 -2.00 -5.50 -15.14
N GLN A 29 -2.29 -4.30 -14.63
CA GLN A 29 -3.60 -3.98 -14.06
C GLN A 29 -4.67 -3.70 -15.12
N LEU A 30 -4.31 -3.35 -16.36
CA LEU A 30 -5.26 -3.19 -17.47
C LEU A 30 -5.96 -4.50 -17.84
N GLN A 31 -5.39 -5.65 -17.49
CA GLN A 31 -6.02 -6.96 -17.71
C GLN A 31 -7.15 -7.24 -16.72
N TYR A 32 -7.32 -6.42 -15.69
CA TYR A 32 -8.43 -6.57 -14.76
C TYR A 32 -9.76 -6.29 -15.48
N GLN A 33 -10.58 -7.33 -15.58
CA GLN A 33 -11.91 -7.21 -16.14
C GLN A 33 -12.92 -7.10 -14.98
N PRO A 34 -13.59 -5.95 -14.82
CA PRO A 34 -14.58 -5.81 -13.76
C PRO A 34 -15.73 -6.82 -13.98
N PRO A 35 -16.35 -7.31 -12.90
CA PRO A 35 -17.56 -8.12 -13.01
C PRO A 35 -18.58 -7.40 -13.88
N GLN A 36 -19.24 -8.13 -14.78
CA GLN A 36 -20.31 -7.56 -15.59
C GLN A 36 -21.37 -6.98 -14.65
N PRO A 37 -21.85 -5.76 -14.89
CA PRO A 37 -22.82 -5.12 -14.02
C PRO A 37 -24.05 -6.03 -13.91
N VAL A 38 -24.36 -6.45 -12.69
CA VAL A 38 -25.58 -7.22 -12.41
C VAL A 38 -26.74 -6.28 -12.73
N SER A 39 -27.56 -6.69 -13.69
CA SER A 39 -28.68 -5.94 -14.28
C SER A 39 -29.36 -4.95 -13.34
N GLY A 40 -29.16 -3.66 -13.62
CA GLY A 40 -29.76 -2.53 -12.92
C GLY A 40 -29.06 -1.23 -13.35
N TYR A 41 -29.84 -0.18 -13.63
CA TYR A 41 -29.33 1.13 -14.02
C TYR A 41 -28.56 1.78 -12.86
N LEU A 42 -27.32 1.35 -12.63
CA LEU A 42 -26.39 2.07 -11.75
C LEU A 42 -25.98 3.34 -12.49
N GLU A 43 -26.39 4.48 -11.95
CA GLU A 43 -25.99 5.80 -12.45
C GLU A 43 -24.48 5.96 -12.23
N GLN A 44 -23.69 5.68 -13.27
CA GLN A 44 -22.25 5.82 -13.23
C GLN A 44 -21.88 7.28 -13.49
N ASN A 45 -21.08 7.86 -12.60
CA ASN A 45 -20.51 9.19 -12.78
C ASN A 45 -18.96 9.09 -12.89
N PRO A 46 -18.42 8.97 -14.13
CA PRO A 46 -16.98 8.80 -14.33
C PRO A 46 -16.15 9.96 -13.78
N LEU A 47 -16.68 11.19 -13.82
CA LEU A 47 -15.97 12.37 -13.33
C LEU A 47 -15.80 12.34 -11.81
N LEU A 48 -16.84 11.91 -11.10
CA LEU A 48 -16.77 11.70 -9.65
C LEU A 48 -15.78 10.57 -9.31
N GLY A 49 -15.83 9.46 -10.03
CA GLY A 49 -14.88 8.35 -9.85
C GLY A 49 -13.42 8.78 -10.08
N PHE A 50 -13.16 9.52 -11.15
CA PHE A 50 -11.81 9.99 -11.48
C PHE A 50 -11.28 11.01 -10.47
N SER A 51 -12.10 11.97 -10.03
CA SER A 51 -11.71 12.94 -9.00
C SER A 51 -11.48 12.28 -7.63
N ALA A 52 -12.27 11.28 -7.27
CA ALA A 52 -12.06 10.46 -6.08
C ALA A 52 -10.74 9.68 -6.16
N ALA A 53 -10.42 9.08 -7.30
CA ALA A 53 -9.16 8.35 -7.51
C ALA A 53 -7.94 9.27 -7.39
N ILE A 54 -7.97 10.47 -7.97
CA ILE A 54 -6.88 11.46 -7.83
C ILE A 54 -6.69 11.82 -6.35
N THR A 55 -7.77 12.14 -5.65
CA THR A 55 -7.72 12.51 -4.22
C THR A 55 -7.14 11.37 -3.39
N MET A 56 -7.59 10.13 -3.64
CA MET A 56 -7.06 8.93 -3.00
C MET A 56 -5.57 8.75 -3.26
N CYS A 57 -5.09 8.96 -4.48
CA CYS A 57 -3.68 8.83 -4.84
C CYS A 57 -2.80 9.82 -4.05
N PHE A 58 -3.20 11.09 -3.95
CA PHE A 58 -2.47 12.08 -3.16
C PHE A 58 -2.48 11.77 -1.67
N THR A 59 -3.64 11.40 -1.12
CA THR A 59 -3.76 11.03 0.30
C THR A 59 -2.94 9.79 0.63
N SER A 60 -2.94 8.77 -0.23
CA SER A 60 -2.14 7.55 -0.06
C SER A 60 -0.64 7.84 -0.09
N ALA A 61 -0.18 8.64 -1.06
CA ALA A 61 1.22 9.04 -1.16
C ALA A 61 1.69 9.84 0.06
N PHE A 62 0.88 10.77 0.55
CA PHE A 62 1.18 11.55 1.75
C PHE A 62 1.19 10.68 3.01
N ALA A 63 0.15 9.85 3.21
CA ALA A 63 0.03 8.97 4.37
C ALA A 63 1.19 7.97 4.46
N GLY A 64 1.62 7.38 3.33
CA GLY A 64 2.78 6.48 3.29
C GLY A 64 4.07 7.15 3.75
N VAL A 65 4.34 8.36 3.23
CA VAL A 65 5.53 9.15 3.60
C VAL A 65 5.47 9.62 5.05
N TYR A 66 4.30 10.02 5.53
CA TYR A 66 4.09 10.42 6.91
C TYR A 66 4.26 9.26 7.90
N MET A 67 3.74 8.08 7.55
CA MET A 67 3.90 6.86 8.34
C MET A 67 5.38 6.46 8.42
N GLU A 68 6.10 6.51 7.30
CA GLU A 68 7.55 6.26 7.28
C GLU A 68 8.30 7.23 8.19
N ASN A 69 7.95 8.53 8.14
CA ASN A 69 8.56 9.56 8.98
C ASN A 69 8.30 9.32 10.49
N ILE A 70 7.07 8.95 10.87
CA ILE A 70 6.71 8.64 12.26
C ILE A 70 7.46 7.41 12.76
N LEU A 71 7.43 6.31 11.98
CA LEU A 71 8.03 5.04 12.36
C LEU A 71 9.55 5.11 12.52
N LYS A 72 10.23 5.94 11.70
CA LYS A 72 11.70 6.02 11.69
C LYS A 72 12.28 7.12 12.59
N LYS A 73 11.58 8.24 12.79
CA LYS A 73 12.13 9.37 13.58
C LYS A 73 11.72 9.37 15.04
N SER A 74 10.78 8.52 15.44
CA SER A 74 10.34 8.42 16.83
C SER A 74 11.14 7.36 17.58
N SER A 75 11.51 7.65 18.84
CA SER A 75 12.15 6.71 19.76
C SER A 75 11.18 5.67 20.36
N VAL A 76 9.90 5.78 20.05
CA VAL A 76 8.85 4.88 20.56
C VAL A 76 8.83 3.58 19.76
N ASN A 77 8.57 2.44 20.41
CA ASN A 77 8.41 1.15 19.72
C ASN A 77 7.32 1.21 18.63
N VAL A 78 7.57 0.58 17.49
CA VAL A 78 6.69 0.57 16.32
C VAL A 78 5.32 -0.03 16.61
N TRP A 79 5.24 -1.04 17.46
CA TRP A 79 3.95 -1.59 17.87
C TRP A 79 3.09 -0.54 18.60
N MET A 80 3.69 0.27 19.46
CA MET A 80 2.98 1.33 20.19
C MET A 80 2.57 2.47 19.26
N GLN A 81 3.41 2.82 18.28
CA GLN A 81 3.04 3.79 17.26
C GLN A 81 1.87 3.29 16.39
N ASN A 82 1.90 2.02 16.02
CA ASN A 82 0.84 1.40 15.23
C ASN A 82 -0.48 1.31 16.03
N ILE A 83 -0.43 1.04 17.34
CA ILE A 83 -1.61 1.11 18.22
C ILE A 83 -2.18 2.53 18.25
N ARG A 84 -1.34 3.55 18.44
CA ARG A 84 -1.80 4.96 18.43
C ARG A 84 -2.49 5.31 17.12
N LEU A 85 -1.91 4.92 15.98
CA LEU A 85 -2.51 5.13 14.67
C LEU A 85 -3.83 4.37 14.51
N ALA A 86 -3.89 3.11 14.97
CA ALA A 86 -5.09 2.30 14.91
C ALA A 86 -6.23 2.88 15.76
N LEU A 87 -5.93 3.45 16.94
CA LEU A 87 -6.93 4.11 17.78
C LEU A 87 -7.57 5.32 17.09
N PHE A 88 -6.76 6.16 16.44
CA PHE A 88 -7.31 7.27 15.65
C PHE A 88 -8.11 6.76 14.44
N GLY A 89 -7.61 5.73 13.76
CA GLY A 89 -8.31 5.08 12.65
C GLY A 89 -9.66 4.51 13.07
N LEU A 90 -9.74 3.89 14.25
CA LEU A 90 -10.97 3.34 14.81
C LEU A 90 -12.03 4.41 15.05
N ILE A 91 -11.64 5.57 15.61
CA ILE A 91 -12.56 6.69 15.85
C ILE A 91 -13.13 7.22 14.52
N ILE A 92 -12.26 7.41 13.53
CA ILE A 92 -12.66 7.90 12.21
C ILE A 92 -13.56 6.88 11.50
N ALA A 93 -13.22 5.59 11.56
CA ALA A 93 -14.01 4.52 10.97
C ALA A 93 -15.39 4.41 11.62
N ALA A 94 -15.46 4.44 12.95
CA ALA A 94 -16.73 4.46 13.69
C ALA A 94 -17.58 5.69 13.34
N GLY A 95 -16.96 6.87 13.27
CA GLY A 95 -17.65 8.10 12.85
C GLY A 95 -18.19 8.02 11.42
N SER A 96 -17.39 7.50 10.47
CA SER A 96 -17.82 7.31 9.08
C SER A 96 -18.99 6.34 8.98
N MET A 97 -18.95 5.25 9.74
CA MET A 97 -19.99 4.24 9.78
C MET A 97 -21.30 4.81 10.35
N LEU A 98 -21.23 5.54 11.47
CA LEU A 98 -22.39 6.22 12.06
C LEU A 98 -22.92 7.37 11.20
N TYR A 99 -22.13 7.92 10.29
CA TYR A 99 -22.61 8.97 9.39
C TYR A 99 -23.29 8.41 8.14
N LYS A 100 -22.71 7.36 7.53
CA LYS A 100 -23.20 6.82 6.25
C LYS A 100 -24.26 5.72 6.41
N ASP A 101 -24.10 4.86 7.40
CA ASP A 101 -24.82 3.57 7.47
C ASP A 101 -25.72 3.47 8.72
N TYR A 102 -25.98 4.59 9.41
CA TYR A 102 -26.73 4.61 10.68
C TYR A 102 -28.12 3.96 10.61
N GLY A 103 -28.89 4.28 9.55
CA GLY A 103 -30.23 3.73 9.37
C GLY A 103 -30.19 2.21 9.24
N THR A 104 -29.33 1.70 8.35
CA THR A 104 -29.12 0.26 8.14
C THR A 104 -28.68 -0.44 9.42
N ILE A 105 -27.74 0.13 10.17
CA ILE A 105 -27.24 -0.48 11.43
C ILE A 105 -28.34 -0.55 12.49
N ARG A 106 -29.20 0.47 12.56
CA ARG A 106 -30.30 0.52 13.54
C ARG A 106 -31.36 -0.54 13.25
N ASP A 107 -31.72 -0.70 11.99
CA ASP A 107 -32.85 -1.55 11.60
C ASP A 107 -32.43 -3.03 11.50
N ASP A 108 -31.21 -3.29 11.06
CA ASP A 108 -30.74 -4.63 10.72
C ASP A 108 -29.61 -5.16 11.62
N GLY A 109 -29.07 -4.32 12.49
CA GLY A 109 -27.96 -4.64 13.38
C GLY A 109 -26.58 -4.50 12.72
N PHE A 110 -25.56 -4.35 13.56
CA PHE A 110 -24.18 -4.07 13.15
C PHE A 110 -23.54 -5.19 12.32
N PHE A 111 -23.82 -6.45 12.65
CA PHE A 111 -23.16 -7.62 12.05
C PHE A 111 -24.01 -8.30 10.96
N ARG A 112 -24.95 -7.58 10.35
CA ARG A 112 -25.74 -8.16 9.25
C ARG A 112 -24.83 -8.56 8.10
N GLY A 113 -24.98 -9.80 7.63
CA GLY A 113 -24.23 -10.34 6.50
C GLY A 113 -22.78 -10.70 6.80
N PHE A 114 -22.36 -10.68 8.08
CA PHE A 114 -21.05 -11.20 8.48
C PHE A 114 -21.04 -12.73 8.39
N ASP A 115 -20.47 -13.25 7.32
CA ASP A 115 -20.19 -14.66 7.14
C ASP A 115 -18.75 -15.02 7.55
N SER A 116 -18.40 -16.31 7.47
CA SER A 116 -17.04 -16.76 7.80
C SER A 116 -15.97 -16.16 6.88
N LEU A 117 -16.32 -15.82 5.63
CA LEU A 117 -15.38 -15.23 4.67
C LEU A 117 -15.03 -13.79 5.04
N VAL A 118 -16.01 -12.99 5.50
CA VAL A 118 -15.78 -11.63 6.01
C VAL A 118 -14.82 -11.67 7.20
N TRP A 119 -14.95 -12.64 8.12
CA TRP A 119 -14.00 -12.80 9.22
C TRP A 119 -12.60 -13.13 8.73
N ILE A 120 -12.45 -14.10 7.84
CA ILE A 120 -11.14 -14.48 7.26
C ILE A 120 -10.50 -13.28 6.55
N MET A 121 -11.26 -12.54 5.75
CA MET A 121 -10.79 -11.35 5.05
C MET A 121 -10.39 -10.24 6.03
N THR A 122 -11.14 -10.05 7.12
CA THR A 122 -10.83 -9.06 8.16
C THR A 122 -9.52 -9.39 8.88
N PHE A 123 -9.32 -10.65 9.28
CA PHE A 123 -8.07 -11.10 9.88
C PHE A 123 -6.89 -10.97 8.91
N THR A 124 -7.07 -11.38 7.65
CA THR A 124 -6.04 -11.29 6.61
C THR A 124 -5.62 -9.84 6.35
N ASN A 125 -6.58 -8.92 6.20
CA ASN A 125 -6.30 -7.50 6.01
C ASN A 125 -5.60 -6.89 7.24
N SER A 126 -6.01 -7.29 8.45
CA SER A 126 -5.40 -6.80 9.69
C SER A 126 -3.93 -7.23 9.81
N ILE A 127 -3.64 -8.51 9.52
CA ILE A 127 -2.26 -9.03 9.46
C ILE A 127 -1.47 -8.31 8.36
N GLY A 128 -2.06 -8.12 7.18
CA GLY A 128 -1.46 -7.36 6.09
C GLY A 128 -1.07 -5.94 6.50
N GLY A 129 -1.94 -5.24 7.24
CA GLY A 129 -1.66 -3.91 7.77
C GLY A 129 -0.47 -3.89 8.75
N LEU A 130 -0.41 -4.88 9.66
CA LEU A 130 0.73 -5.04 10.58
C LEU A 130 2.03 -5.32 9.83
N LEU A 131 2.00 -6.21 8.83
CA LEU A 131 3.16 -6.50 7.98
C LEU A 131 3.64 -5.27 7.22
N ILE A 132 2.73 -4.45 6.69
CA ILE A 132 3.08 -3.20 6.02
C ILE A 132 3.80 -2.24 6.98
N ALA A 133 3.35 -2.13 8.23
CA ALA A 133 4.04 -1.29 9.23
C ALA A 133 5.47 -1.78 9.52
N VAL A 134 5.66 -3.10 9.61
CA VAL A 134 6.99 -3.72 9.77
C VAL A 134 7.86 -3.45 8.54
N VAL A 135 7.34 -3.65 7.33
CA VAL A 135 8.07 -3.37 6.08
C VAL A 135 8.47 -1.90 5.99
N ILE A 136 7.60 -0.96 6.35
CA ILE A 136 7.93 0.48 6.33
C ILE A 136 8.99 0.84 7.37
N LYS A 137 9.01 0.15 8.54
CA LYS A 137 10.04 0.37 9.56
C LYS A 137 11.43 -0.07 9.07
N TYR A 138 11.51 -1.30 8.56
CA TYR A 138 12.81 -1.93 8.24
C TYR A 138 13.27 -1.70 6.80
N ALA A 139 12.36 -1.31 5.92
CA ALA A 139 12.66 -0.91 4.54
C ALA A 139 12.17 0.53 4.31
N ASP A 140 11.84 0.88 3.07
CA ASP A 140 11.30 2.19 2.68
C ASP A 140 9.93 2.05 2.02
N ASN A 141 9.16 3.14 1.98
CA ASN A 141 7.87 3.14 1.27
C ASN A 141 8.01 2.84 -0.24
N ILE A 142 9.20 3.02 -0.82
CA ILE A 142 9.50 2.61 -2.21
C ILE A 142 9.65 1.09 -2.32
N MET A 143 10.39 0.45 -1.41
CA MET A 143 10.51 -1.02 -1.41
C MET A 143 9.17 -1.69 -1.13
N LYS A 144 8.33 -1.10 -0.28
CA LYS A 144 6.93 -1.53 -0.12
C LYS A 144 6.19 -1.54 -1.47
N ALA A 145 6.33 -0.50 -2.29
CA ALA A 145 5.68 -0.44 -3.60
C ALA A 145 6.17 -1.56 -4.53
N TYR A 146 7.48 -1.81 -4.59
CA TYR A 146 8.05 -2.94 -5.34
C TYR A 146 7.56 -4.31 -4.84
N ALA A 147 7.48 -4.50 -3.53
CA ALA A 147 6.95 -5.73 -2.93
C ALA A 147 5.48 -5.94 -3.32
N GLN A 148 4.66 -4.88 -3.28
CA GLN A 148 3.26 -4.93 -3.71
C GLN A 148 3.14 -5.24 -5.21
N SER A 149 3.95 -4.63 -6.07
CA SER A 149 3.97 -4.94 -7.51
C SER A 149 4.36 -6.39 -7.79
N THR A 150 5.34 -6.92 -7.05
CA THR A 150 5.75 -8.33 -7.16
C THR A 150 4.65 -9.27 -6.66
N ALA A 151 3.95 -8.90 -5.58
CA ALA A 151 2.82 -9.66 -5.06
C ALA A 151 1.66 -9.74 -6.07
N ILE A 152 1.40 -8.68 -6.85
CA ILE A 152 0.40 -8.71 -7.93
C ILE A 152 0.76 -9.75 -8.99
N ILE A 153 2.02 -9.78 -9.43
CA ILE A 153 2.50 -10.78 -10.40
C ILE A 153 2.37 -12.19 -9.81
N GLY A 154 2.78 -12.38 -8.55
CA GLY A 154 2.66 -13.66 -7.85
C GLY A 154 1.19 -14.12 -7.71
N ALA A 155 0.28 -13.21 -7.42
CA ALA A 155 -1.16 -13.49 -7.36
C ALA A 155 -1.69 -13.93 -8.72
N ALA A 156 -1.28 -13.27 -9.81
CA ALA A 156 -1.66 -13.65 -11.16
C ALA A 156 -1.11 -15.03 -11.58
N LEU A 157 0.14 -15.36 -11.19
CA LEU A 157 0.69 -16.70 -11.38
C LEU A 157 -0.08 -17.76 -10.57
N GLY A 158 -0.45 -17.44 -9.33
CA GLY A 158 -1.31 -18.30 -8.51
C GLY A 158 -2.67 -18.52 -9.16
N SER A 159 -3.27 -17.47 -9.73
CA SER A 159 -4.53 -17.57 -10.46
C SER A 159 -4.42 -18.40 -11.74
N TRP A 160 -3.29 -18.35 -12.44
CA TRP A 160 -3.06 -19.22 -13.59
C TRP A 160 -3.05 -20.71 -13.19
N ILE A 161 -2.39 -21.04 -12.07
CA ILE A 161 -2.25 -22.43 -11.59
C ILE A 161 -3.56 -22.95 -10.97
N LEU A 162 -4.29 -22.12 -10.22
CA LEU A 162 -5.44 -22.55 -9.42
C LEU A 162 -6.80 -22.34 -10.11
N PHE A 163 -6.90 -21.39 -11.05
CA PHE A 163 -8.16 -20.97 -11.66
C PHE A 163 -8.12 -20.94 -13.20
N ASP A 164 -7.12 -21.60 -13.82
CA ASP A 164 -6.93 -21.70 -15.27
C ASP A 164 -6.92 -20.33 -16.01
N PHE A 165 -6.51 -19.26 -15.32
CA PHE A 165 -6.41 -17.93 -15.92
C PHE A 165 -5.27 -17.88 -16.94
N ILE A 166 -5.56 -17.60 -18.21
CA ILE A 166 -4.53 -17.54 -19.27
C ILE A 166 -3.92 -16.12 -19.32
N PRO A 167 -2.64 -15.93 -18.94
CA PRO A 167 -1.99 -14.63 -19.04
C PRO A 167 -1.85 -14.18 -20.50
N ASN A 168 -2.30 -12.97 -20.80
CA ASN A 168 -2.19 -12.36 -22.13
C ASN A 168 -0.75 -11.85 -22.40
N GLY A 169 -0.39 -11.61 -23.67
CA GLY A 169 0.91 -11.06 -24.06
C GLY A 169 1.24 -9.71 -23.40
N LEU A 170 0.23 -8.85 -23.21
CA LEU A 170 0.39 -7.59 -22.45
C LEU A 170 0.76 -7.85 -20.98
N PHE A 171 0.15 -8.85 -20.34
CA PHE A 171 0.51 -9.22 -18.97
C PHE A 171 1.98 -9.65 -18.86
N LEU A 172 2.48 -10.42 -19.84
CA LEU A 172 3.88 -10.85 -19.89
C LEU A 172 4.83 -9.65 -20.10
N PHE A 173 4.46 -8.71 -20.97
CA PHE A 173 5.23 -7.49 -21.19
C PHE A 173 5.28 -6.62 -19.93
N GLY A 174 4.14 -6.37 -19.29
CA GLY A 174 4.06 -5.66 -18.02
C GLY A 174 4.88 -6.33 -16.91
N THR A 175 4.79 -7.66 -16.78
CA THR A 175 5.60 -8.45 -15.84
C THR A 175 7.09 -8.28 -16.09
N PHE A 176 7.53 -8.37 -17.36
CA PHE A 176 8.92 -8.15 -17.74
C PHE A 176 9.41 -6.75 -17.34
N LEU A 177 8.61 -5.70 -17.58
CA LEU A 177 8.97 -4.33 -17.20
C LEU A 177 9.11 -4.17 -15.68
N VAL A 178 8.21 -4.77 -14.89
CA VAL A 178 8.30 -4.75 -13.42
C VAL A 178 9.56 -5.48 -12.95
N THR A 179 9.86 -6.66 -13.47
CA THR A 179 11.08 -7.40 -13.11
C THR A 179 12.35 -6.64 -13.49
N ALA A 180 12.40 -6.06 -14.69
CA ALA A 180 13.52 -5.23 -15.14
C ALA A 180 13.73 -4.01 -14.23
N SER A 181 12.64 -3.34 -13.86
CA SER A 181 12.65 -2.21 -12.93
C SER A 181 13.24 -2.58 -11.56
N ILE A 182 12.82 -3.71 -10.98
CA ILE A 182 13.36 -4.22 -9.71
C ILE A 182 14.87 -4.44 -9.80
N VAL A 183 15.35 -5.08 -10.87
CA VAL A 183 16.79 -5.35 -11.06
C VAL A 183 17.58 -4.05 -11.18
N ILE A 184 17.09 -3.08 -11.96
CA ILE A 184 17.74 -1.77 -12.12
C ILE A 184 17.79 -1.02 -10.79
N TYR A 185 16.68 -1.01 -10.04
CA TYR A 185 16.61 -0.34 -8.74
C TYR A 185 17.55 -0.97 -7.72
N ASN A 186 17.61 -2.30 -7.63
CA ASN A 186 18.48 -3.02 -6.70
C ASN A 186 19.97 -2.87 -7.03
N LYS A 187 20.33 -2.75 -8.32
CA LYS A 187 21.72 -2.49 -8.73
C LYS A 187 22.22 -1.09 -8.35
N HIS A 188 21.30 -0.16 -8.09
CA HIS A 188 21.62 1.19 -7.60
C HIS A 188 20.95 1.42 -6.25
N PRO A 189 21.47 0.80 -5.16
CA PRO A 189 20.87 0.92 -3.84
C PRO A 189 20.85 2.39 -3.41
N TYR A 190 19.75 2.77 -2.77
CA TYR A 190 19.61 4.10 -2.19
C TYR A 190 20.72 4.33 -1.14
N GLN A 191 21.53 5.36 -1.34
CA GLN A 191 22.55 5.76 -0.36
C GLN A 191 21.90 6.66 0.69
N GLU A 192 21.81 6.18 1.93
CA GLU A 192 21.37 7.00 3.06
C GLU A 192 22.27 8.21 3.27
N SER A 193 21.64 9.36 3.53
CA SER A 193 22.34 10.58 3.91
C SER A 193 23.09 10.33 5.23
N THR A 194 24.35 10.76 5.31
CA THR A 194 25.22 10.62 6.50
C THR A 194 24.57 11.16 7.79
N SER A 195 23.65 12.12 7.67
CA SER A 195 22.91 12.66 8.82
C SER A 195 21.92 11.66 9.43
N ASP A 196 21.21 10.88 8.61
CA ASP A 196 20.22 9.89 9.10
C ASP A 196 20.91 8.72 9.82
N LYS A 197 22.09 8.29 9.34
CA LYS A 197 22.92 7.27 10.01
C LYS A 197 23.29 7.68 11.43
N ASN A 198 23.70 8.92 11.65
CA ASN A 198 24.07 9.40 12.98
C ASN A 198 22.87 9.47 13.93
N TYR A 199 21.67 9.81 13.44
CA TYR A 199 20.46 9.78 14.28
C TYR A 199 20.06 8.36 14.69
N VAL A 200 20.15 7.38 13.79
CA VAL A 200 19.82 5.97 14.09
C VAL A 200 20.80 5.40 15.12
N LEU A 201 22.11 5.61 14.93
CA LEU A 201 23.15 5.14 15.86
C LEU A 201 23.01 5.76 17.26
N LEU A 202 22.70 7.05 17.34
CA LEU A 202 22.45 7.73 18.62
C LEU A 202 21.21 7.20 19.36
N ASN A 203 20.19 6.76 18.63
CA ASN A 203 18.99 6.17 19.24
C ASN A 203 19.20 4.70 19.61
N GLU A 204 19.93 3.91 18.82
CA GLU A 204 20.32 2.54 19.20
C GLU A 204 21.22 2.52 20.45
N GLU A 205 22.17 3.45 20.58
CA GLU A 205 22.96 3.60 21.80
C GLU A 205 22.13 3.96 23.03
N LYS A 206 21.05 4.73 22.86
CA LYS A 206 20.14 5.07 23.97
C LYS A 206 19.24 3.90 24.37
N ILE A 207 18.82 3.08 23.41
CA ILE A 207 17.98 1.91 23.67
C ILE A 207 18.80 0.80 24.35
N ASN A 208 20.07 0.61 23.99
CA ASN A 208 20.94 -0.39 24.61
C ASN A 208 21.53 0.01 25.98
N LYS A 209 21.26 1.23 26.44
CA LYS A 209 21.66 1.74 27.76
C LYS A 209 20.53 1.74 28.81
N VAL A 210 19.35 1.23 28.46
CA VAL A 210 18.19 1.01 29.35
C VAL A 210 18.01 -0.48 29.54
#